data_AF-A0A960H9G4-F1
#
_entry.id   AF-A0A960H9G4-F1
#
_cell.length_a   1.000
_cell.length_b   1.000
_cell.length_c   1.000
_cell.angle_alpha   90.00
_cell.angle_beta   90.00
_cell.angle_gamma   90.00
#
_symmetry.space_group_name_H-M   'P 1'
#
loop_
_entity.id
_entity.type
_entity.pdbx_description
1 polymer ?
#
loop_
_entity_poly.entity_id
_entity_poly.type
_entity_poly.pdbx_seq_one_letter_code
_entity_poly.pdbx_strand_id
1 'polypeptide(L)'
;MSRTLDAVGPLEGFLATWSRALRTFGQGDPATGAQFDGGAVLRRLKTEVESADPGKHWTGGAARAYGTVNAEHAQVFGKLADLDARLAAEIAKSAQIVTAGRAELGEVRDWVVSAASSVPDGQDGQVMLIVSKGLGQLRAILSRANAELNAIGAQIQQIGAEYAGLSKQKFAPQRPR
;
A
#
# COMPACT_ATOMS: atom_id res chain seq x y z
N MET A 1 -11.41 -48.39 -27.23
CA MET A 1 -11.70 -47.47 -26.11
C MET A 1 -10.43 -46.71 -25.79
N SER A 2 -10.22 -45.55 -26.42
CA SER A 2 -9.16 -44.60 -26.06
C SER A 2 -9.79 -43.21 -26.10
N ARG A 3 -10.03 -42.65 -24.91
CA ARG A 3 -10.36 -41.23 -24.75
C ARG A 3 -9.05 -40.54 -24.43
N THR A 4 -8.45 -39.98 -25.46
CA THR A 4 -7.23 -39.15 -25.42
C THR A 4 -7.47 -37.90 -24.57
N LEU A 5 -6.62 -37.71 -23.55
CA LEU A 5 -6.13 -36.44 -22.99
C LEU A 5 -7.16 -35.29 -22.86
N ASP A 6 -7.76 -35.19 -21.68
CA ASP A 6 -8.15 -33.97 -20.94
C ASP A 6 -8.21 -32.65 -21.73
N ALA A 7 -9.21 -32.50 -22.59
CA ALA A 7 -9.66 -31.18 -23.02
C ALA A 7 -10.38 -30.53 -21.82
N VAL A 8 -9.61 -29.84 -20.98
CA VAL A 8 -10.14 -28.96 -19.93
C VAL A 8 -11.13 -28.00 -20.59
N GLY A 9 -12.41 -28.08 -20.20
CA GLY A 9 -13.48 -27.31 -20.85
C GLY A 9 -13.24 -25.80 -20.74
N PRO A 10 -13.82 -24.95 -21.61
CA PRO A 10 -13.61 -23.50 -21.57
C PRO A 10 -13.82 -22.86 -20.19
N LEU A 11 -14.83 -23.33 -19.46
CA LEU A 11 -15.13 -22.90 -18.11
C LEU A 11 -14.05 -23.32 -17.10
N GLU A 12 -13.54 -24.55 -17.21
CA GLU A 12 -12.46 -25.02 -16.33
C GLU A 12 -11.15 -24.25 -16.60
N GLY A 13 -10.85 -23.94 -17.86
CA GLY A 13 -9.72 -23.09 -18.23
C GLY A 13 -9.83 -21.66 -17.67
N PHE A 14 -11.05 -21.10 -17.68
CA PHE A 14 -11.34 -19.84 -17.01
C PHE A 14 -11.11 -19.94 -15.49
N LEU A 15 -11.65 -20.95 -14.82
CA LEU A 15 -11.52 -21.11 -13.36
C LEU A 15 -10.05 -21.26 -12.93
N ALA A 16 -9.25 -22.01 -13.71
CA ALA A 16 -7.82 -22.12 -13.47
C ALA A 16 -7.10 -20.77 -13.62
N THR A 17 -7.48 -19.97 -14.61
CA THR A 17 -6.93 -18.63 -14.84
C THR A 17 -7.35 -17.65 -13.74
N TRP A 18 -8.63 -17.66 -13.35
CA TRP A 18 -9.15 -16.89 -12.22
C TRP A 18 -8.40 -17.22 -10.93
N SER A 19 -8.19 -18.51 -10.62
CA SER A 19 -7.44 -18.93 -9.44
C SER A 19 -5.99 -18.43 -9.44
N ARG A 20 -5.34 -18.40 -10.62
CA ARG A 20 -4.00 -17.80 -10.78
C ARG A 20 -4.04 -16.29 -10.54
N ALA A 21 -5.02 -15.59 -11.10
CA ALA A 21 -5.22 -14.16 -10.89
C ALA A 21 -5.45 -13.83 -9.41
N LEU A 22 -6.29 -14.60 -8.71
CA LEU A 22 -6.53 -14.39 -7.29
C LEU A 22 -5.25 -14.51 -6.46
N ARG A 23 -4.37 -15.46 -6.80
CA ARG A 23 -3.09 -15.65 -6.12
C ARG A 23 -2.10 -14.48 -6.30
N THR A 24 -2.22 -13.67 -7.35
CA THR A 24 -1.33 -12.49 -7.51
C THR A 24 -1.63 -11.40 -6.48
N PHE A 25 -2.82 -11.41 -5.88
CA PHE A 25 -3.18 -10.54 -4.77
C PHE A 25 -2.69 -11.08 -3.41
N GLY A 26 -1.94 -12.18 -3.37
CA GLY A 26 -1.48 -12.82 -2.14
C GLY A 26 -2.58 -13.55 -1.38
N GLN A 27 -2.25 -14.01 -0.17
CA GLN A 27 -3.15 -14.73 0.74
C GLN A 27 -3.16 -14.07 2.12
N GLY A 28 -4.19 -14.36 2.93
CA GLY A 28 -4.36 -13.78 4.26
C GLY A 28 -4.82 -12.32 4.25
N ASP A 29 -5.02 -11.76 5.43
CA ASP A 29 -5.49 -10.39 5.60
C ASP A 29 -4.36 -9.40 5.26
N PRO A 30 -4.59 -8.43 4.36
CA PRO A 30 -3.60 -7.41 4.08
C PRO A 30 -3.30 -6.55 5.32
N ALA A 31 -2.04 -6.14 5.49
CA ALA A 31 -1.64 -5.30 6.61
C ALA A 31 -2.29 -3.92 6.54
N THR A 32 -2.97 -3.49 7.61
CA THR A 32 -3.79 -2.27 7.66
C THR A 32 -2.99 -0.97 7.88
N GLY A 33 -1.66 -1.04 7.91
CA GLY A 33 -0.78 0.12 8.12
C GLY A 33 -0.68 0.63 9.56
N ALA A 34 -1.60 0.24 10.45
CA ALA A 34 -1.69 0.73 11.83
C ALA A 34 -0.40 0.56 12.65
N GLN A 35 0.38 -0.50 12.37
CA GLN A 35 1.67 -0.74 13.04
C GLN A 35 2.75 0.31 12.71
N PHE A 36 2.54 1.15 11.69
CA PHE A 36 3.45 2.21 11.28
C PHE A 36 2.99 3.61 11.76
N ASP A 37 1.86 3.72 12.46
CA ASP A 37 1.38 4.99 13.01
C ASP A 37 2.02 5.28 14.39
N GLY A 38 3.32 5.56 14.38
CA GLY A 38 4.09 5.99 15.56
C GLY A 38 3.91 7.48 15.91
N GLY A 39 3.08 8.21 15.13
CA GLY A 39 3.02 9.66 15.14
C GLY A 39 2.64 10.28 16.49
N ALA A 40 1.82 9.60 17.29
CA ALA A 40 1.44 10.08 18.62
C ALA A 40 2.63 10.22 19.57
N VAL A 41 3.55 9.25 19.57
CA VAL A 41 4.76 9.28 20.40
C VAL A 41 5.69 10.39 19.93
N LEU A 42 5.89 10.52 18.61
CA LEU A 42 6.75 11.55 18.03
C LEU A 42 6.23 12.97 18.30
N ARG A 43 4.91 13.18 18.20
CA ARG A 43 4.28 14.46 18.56
C ARG A 43 4.43 14.78 20.04
N ARG A 44 4.37 13.77 20.92
CA ARG A 44 4.64 13.95 22.34
C ARG A 44 6.09 14.37 22.57
N LEU A 45 7.06 13.70 21.94
CA LEU A 45 8.49 14.06 22.03
C LEU A 45 8.76 15.48 21.51
N LYS A 46 8.09 15.89 20.43
CA LYS A 46 8.11 17.28 19.95
C LYS A 46 7.70 18.25 21.06
N THR A 47 6.54 18.03 21.68
CA THR A 47 6.05 18.89 22.76
C THR A 47 6.99 18.91 23.97
N GLU A 48 7.54 17.76 24.34
CA GLU A 48 8.50 17.66 25.46
C GLU A 48 9.77 18.47 25.17
N VAL A 49 10.34 18.38 23.97
CA VAL A 49 11.47 19.22 23.57
C VAL A 49 11.10 20.70 23.50
N GLU A 50 9.96 21.06 22.91
CA GLU A 50 9.50 22.45 22.89
C GLU A 50 9.37 23.05 24.30
N SER A 51 8.95 22.24 25.27
CA SER A 51 8.83 22.67 26.68
C SER A 51 10.17 22.90 27.38
N ALA A 52 11.26 22.32 26.86
CA ALA A 52 12.61 22.45 27.40
C ALA A 52 13.33 23.72 26.89
N ASP A 53 12.63 24.61 26.19
CA ASP A 53 13.17 25.89 25.71
C ASP A 53 13.77 26.73 26.86
N PRO A 54 14.88 27.47 26.64
CA PRO A 54 15.52 28.30 27.67
C PRO A 54 14.60 29.31 28.35
N GLY A 55 13.56 29.77 27.64
CA GLY A 55 12.61 30.76 28.12
C GLY A 55 13.30 32.06 28.58
N LYS A 56 12.65 32.76 29.51
CA LYS A 56 13.14 34.05 30.04
C LYS A 56 14.19 33.93 31.15
N HIS A 57 14.37 32.74 31.71
CA HIS A 57 15.17 32.53 32.92
C HIS A 57 16.62 32.11 32.62
N TRP A 58 16.87 31.52 31.44
CA TRP A 58 18.21 31.19 30.97
C TRP A 58 18.55 32.04 29.74
N THR A 59 19.59 32.88 29.87
CA THR A 59 19.96 33.85 28.83
C THR A 59 21.45 33.79 28.49
N GLY A 60 21.87 34.51 27.46
CA GLY A 60 23.25 34.53 26.97
C GLY A 60 23.51 33.63 25.75
N GLY A 61 24.77 33.54 25.34
CA GLY A 61 25.15 32.81 24.12
C GLY A 61 24.84 31.31 24.16
N ALA A 62 25.06 30.67 25.32
CA ALA A 62 24.75 29.26 25.51
C ALA A 62 23.25 28.97 25.42
N ALA A 63 22.41 29.83 26.03
CA ALA A 63 20.95 29.72 25.94
C ALA A 63 20.47 29.81 24.49
N ARG A 64 20.97 30.78 23.71
CA ARG A 64 20.63 30.91 22.28
C ARG A 64 21.04 29.68 21.47
N ALA A 65 22.26 29.19 21.65
CA ALA A 65 22.73 28.00 20.94
C ALA A 65 21.86 26.78 21.26
N TYR A 66 21.53 26.57 22.53
CA TYR A 66 20.61 25.50 22.93
C TYR A 66 19.23 25.68 22.32
N GLY A 67 18.64 26.88 22.39
CA GLY A 67 17.31 27.16 21.84
C GLY A 67 17.21 26.84 20.35
N THR A 68 18.26 27.15 19.56
CA THR A 68 18.34 26.76 18.15
C THR A 68 18.27 25.24 17.98
N VAL A 69 19.10 24.48 18.70
CA VAL A 69 19.12 23.01 18.60
C VAL A 69 17.82 22.40 19.10
N ASN A 70 17.23 22.95 20.16
CA ASN A 70 15.95 22.53 20.72
C ASN A 70 14.82 22.66 19.68
N ALA A 71 14.76 23.80 18.99
CA ALA A 71 13.81 24.03 17.90
C ALA A 71 14.02 23.06 16.71
N GLU A 72 15.27 22.76 16.36
CA GLU A 72 15.59 21.79 15.31
C GLU A 72 15.12 20.37 15.68
N HIS A 73 15.34 19.93 16.92
CA HIS A 73 14.84 18.65 17.42
C HIS A 73 13.30 18.57 17.35
N ALA A 74 12.60 19.61 17.81
CA ALA A 74 11.14 19.68 17.73
C ALA A 74 10.64 19.58 16.29
N GLN A 75 11.31 20.26 15.35
CA GLN A 75 10.97 20.19 13.93
C GLN A 75 11.17 18.77 13.37
N VAL A 76 12.26 18.09 13.72
CA VAL A 76 12.51 16.71 13.26
C VAL A 76 11.45 15.76 13.78
N PHE A 77 11.09 15.82 15.07
CA PHE A 77 10.02 14.99 15.62
C PHE A 77 8.67 15.22 14.91
N GLY A 78 8.34 16.46 14.60
CA GLY A 78 7.14 16.78 13.81
C GLY A 78 7.16 16.13 12.43
N LYS A 79 8.27 16.28 11.69
CA LYS A 79 8.40 15.69 10.35
C LYS A 79 8.37 14.17 10.38
N LEU A 80 9.01 13.53 11.35
CA LEU A 80 8.95 12.08 11.53
C LEU A 80 7.50 11.63 11.76
N ALA A 81 6.74 12.34 12.60
CA ALA A 81 5.34 12.00 12.86
C ALA A 81 4.47 12.08 11.60
N ASP A 82 4.72 13.07 10.75
CA ASP A 82 3.98 13.24 9.50
C ASP A 82 4.36 12.17 8.46
N LEU A 83 5.63 11.75 8.43
CA LEU A 83 6.08 10.65 7.57
C LEU A 83 5.49 9.31 8.01
N ASP A 84 5.43 9.04 9.32
CA ASP A 84 4.83 7.81 9.88
C ASP A 84 3.35 7.71 9.47
N ALA A 85 2.60 8.80 9.65
CA ALA A 85 1.19 8.86 9.27
C ALA A 85 0.97 8.64 7.76
N ARG A 86 1.83 9.24 6.92
CA ARG A 86 1.78 9.04 5.46
C ARG A 86 2.09 7.60 5.08
N LEU A 87 3.10 6.99 5.69
CA LEU A 87 3.45 5.59 5.45
C LEU A 87 2.31 4.64 5.82
N ALA A 88 1.72 4.84 7.01
CA ALA A 88 0.56 4.07 7.45
C ALA A 88 -0.62 4.19 6.47
N ALA A 89 -0.90 5.38 5.97
CA ALA A 89 -1.97 5.63 4.99
C ALA A 89 -1.71 4.93 3.65
N GLU A 90 -0.50 4.97 3.11
CA GLU A 90 -0.15 4.28 1.86
C GLU A 90 -0.25 2.76 1.99
N ILE A 91 0.13 2.19 3.14
CA ILE A 91 -0.02 0.76 3.41
C ILE A 91 -1.50 0.39 3.52
N ALA A 92 -2.31 1.20 4.21
CA ALA A 92 -3.75 0.99 4.29
C ALA A 92 -4.42 1.02 2.89
N LYS A 93 -4.02 1.94 2.01
CA LYS A 93 -4.49 1.98 0.61
C LYS A 93 -4.10 0.71 -0.14
N SER A 94 -2.86 0.22 0.03
CA SER A 94 -2.41 -1.02 -0.61
C SER A 94 -3.28 -2.22 -0.19
N ALA A 95 -3.62 -2.29 1.10
CA ALA A 95 -4.53 -3.30 1.65
C ALA A 95 -5.93 -3.22 1.04
N GLN A 96 -6.47 -2.00 0.89
CA GLN A 96 -7.77 -1.79 0.26
C GLN A 96 -7.79 -2.25 -1.21
N ILE A 97 -6.75 -1.93 -1.99
CA ILE A 97 -6.64 -2.37 -3.39
C ILE A 97 -6.61 -3.89 -3.48
N VAL A 98 -5.87 -4.55 -2.59
CA VAL A 98 -5.80 -6.01 -2.55
C VAL A 98 -7.16 -6.62 -2.22
N THR A 99 -7.83 -6.11 -1.18
CA THR A 99 -9.15 -6.60 -0.77
C THR A 99 -10.19 -6.38 -1.87
N ALA A 100 -10.24 -5.18 -2.46
CA ALA A 100 -11.16 -4.84 -3.54
C ALA A 100 -10.90 -5.71 -4.77
N GLY A 101 -9.64 -5.87 -5.19
CA GLY A 101 -9.28 -6.72 -6.31
C GLY A 101 -9.72 -8.17 -6.12
N ARG A 102 -9.53 -8.75 -4.92
CA ARG A 102 -10.01 -10.10 -4.62
C ARG A 102 -11.54 -10.22 -4.70
N ALA A 103 -12.26 -9.23 -4.18
CA ALA A 103 -13.73 -9.19 -4.25
C ALA A 103 -14.22 -9.11 -5.70
N GLU A 104 -13.68 -8.18 -6.49
CA GLU A 104 -14.01 -8.01 -7.91
C GLU A 104 -13.70 -9.27 -8.74
N LEU A 105 -12.56 -9.93 -8.49
CA LEU A 105 -12.27 -11.21 -9.14
C LEU A 105 -13.31 -12.27 -8.76
N GLY A 106 -13.76 -12.31 -7.50
CA GLY A 106 -14.82 -13.20 -7.03
C GLY A 106 -16.15 -12.97 -7.77
N GLU A 107 -16.55 -11.71 -7.92
CA GLU A 107 -17.75 -11.32 -8.66
C GLU A 107 -17.68 -11.75 -10.13
N VAL A 108 -16.53 -11.57 -10.79
CA VAL A 108 -16.33 -12.02 -12.18
C VAL A 108 -16.46 -13.54 -12.29
N ARG A 109 -15.91 -14.30 -11.33
CA ARG A 109 -16.06 -15.76 -11.31
C ARG A 109 -17.52 -16.16 -11.22
N ASP A 110 -18.24 -15.59 -10.27
CA ASP A 110 -19.63 -15.96 -10.01
C ASP A 110 -20.52 -15.62 -11.19
N TRP A 111 -20.27 -14.47 -11.83
CA TRP A 111 -20.93 -14.09 -13.08
C TRP A 111 -20.64 -15.10 -14.21
N VAL A 112 -19.38 -15.48 -14.44
CA VAL A 112 -19.03 -16.44 -15.51
C VAL A 112 -19.68 -17.81 -15.26
N VAL A 113 -19.61 -18.33 -14.03
CA VAL A 113 -20.19 -19.63 -13.67
C VAL A 113 -21.70 -19.61 -13.86
N SER A 114 -22.38 -18.57 -13.36
CA SER A 114 -23.83 -18.44 -13.49
C SER A 114 -24.27 -18.27 -14.94
N ALA A 115 -23.56 -17.44 -15.71
CA ALA A 115 -23.87 -17.21 -17.12
C ALA A 115 -23.64 -18.48 -17.95
N ALA A 116 -22.52 -19.18 -17.76
CA ALA A 116 -22.23 -20.42 -18.47
C ALA A 116 -23.23 -21.54 -18.14
N SER A 117 -23.68 -21.63 -16.88
CA SER A 117 -24.68 -22.63 -16.46
C SER A 117 -26.08 -22.37 -17.03
N SER A 118 -26.34 -21.15 -17.52
CA SER A 118 -27.60 -20.78 -18.16
C SER A 118 -27.62 -21.07 -19.67
N VAL A 119 -26.50 -21.49 -20.26
CA VAL A 119 -26.40 -21.78 -21.69
C VAL A 119 -26.94 -23.19 -21.98
N PRO A 120 -27.87 -23.37 -22.94
CA PRO A 120 -28.36 -24.69 -23.34
C PRO A 120 -27.27 -25.60 -23.91
N ASP A 121 -27.45 -26.91 -23.74
CA ASP A 121 -26.54 -27.92 -24.30
C ASP A 121 -26.38 -27.77 -25.82
N GLY A 122 -25.16 -27.99 -26.32
CA GLY A 122 -24.80 -27.86 -27.74
C GLY A 122 -24.52 -26.42 -28.20
N GLN A 123 -24.51 -25.45 -27.30
CA GLN A 123 -24.16 -24.04 -27.59
C GLN A 123 -22.79 -23.64 -27.05
N ASP A 124 -21.77 -24.49 -27.23
CA ASP A 124 -20.40 -24.27 -26.72
C ASP A 124 -19.80 -22.92 -27.13
N GLY A 125 -20.20 -22.40 -28.30
CA GLY A 125 -19.79 -21.06 -28.77
C GLY A 125 -20.23 -19.92 -27.84
N GLN A 126 -21.39 -20.02 -27.19
CA GLN A 126 -21.84 -19.01 -26.23
C GLN A 126 -21.06 -19.08 -24.92
N VAL A 127 -20.76 -20.29 -24.43
CA VAL A 127 -19.87 -20.50 -23.28
C VAL A 127 -18.50 -19.86 -23.54
N MET A 128 -17.95 -20.04 -24.74
CA MET A 128 -16.70 -19.40 -25.15
C MET A 128 -16.74 -17.87 -25.11
N LEU A 129 -17.86 -17.25 -25.52
CA LEU A 129 -18.02 -15.79 -25.48
C LEU A 129 -18.09 -15.27 -24.03
N ILE A 130 -18.82 -15.97 -23.15
CA ILE A 130 -18.91 -15.64 -21.72
C ILE A 130 -17.53 -15.72 -21.08
N VAL A 131 -16.80 -16.82 -21.32
CA VAL A 131 -15.43 -17.02 -20.83
C VAL A 131 -14.50 -15.92 -21.34
N SER A 132 -14.56 -15.59 -22.64
CA SER A 132 -13.72 -14.54 -23.22
C SER A 132 -13.96 -13.18 -22.58
N LYS A 133 -15.22 -12.83 -22.30
CA LYS A 133 -15.57 -11.60 -21.58
C LYS A 133 -15.04 -11.63 -20.14
N GLY A 134 -15.20 -12.76 -19.44
CA GLY A 134 -14.66 -12.94 -18.09
C GLY A 134 -13.15 -12.73 -18.04
N LEU A 135 -12.40 -13.36 -18.96
CA LEU A 135 -10.94 -13.19 -19.07
C LEU A 135 -10.55 -11.73 -19.33
N GLY A 136 -11.31 -11.01 -20.14
CA GLY A 136 -11.14 -9.58 -20.36
C GLY A 136 -11.29 -8.75 -19.08
N GLN A 137 -12.32 -9.06 -18.27
CA GLN A 137 -12.53 -8.41 -16.98
C GLN A 137 -11.43 -8.73 -15.97
N LEU A 138 -10.98 -9.99 -15.86
CA LEU A 138 -9.84 -10.36 -15.01
C LEU A 138 -8.59 -9.54 -15.38
N ARG A 139 -8.30 -9.41 -16.68
CA ARG A 139 -7.15 -8.62 -17.16
C ARG A 139 -7.28 -7.14 -16.80
N ALA A 140 -8.46 -6.56 -16.92
CA ALA A 140 -8.70 -5.16 -16.57
C ALA A 140 -8.47 -4.91 -15.07
N ILE A 141 -9.01 -5.77 -14.21
CA ILE A 141 -8.84 -5.69 -12.75
C ILE A 141 -7.35 -5.78 -12.38
N LEU A 142 -6.65 -6.79 -12.90
CA LEU A 142 -5.22 -6.97 -12.64
C LEU A 142 -4.37 -5.80 -13.12
N SER A 143 -4.65 -5.27 -14.32
CA SER A 143 -3.91 -4.14 -14.87
C SER A 143 -4.10 -2.88 -14.04
N ARG A 144 -5.34 -2.62 -13.59
CA ARG A 144 -5.66 -1.47 -12.74
C ARG A 144 -4.99 -1.59 -11.38
N ALA A 145 -5.17 -2.73 -10.69
CA ALA A 145 -4.57 -2.96 -9.39
C ALA A 145 -3.04 -2.86 -9.43
N ASN A 146 -2.40 -3.39 -10.48
CA ASN A 146 -0.95 -3.28 -10.65
C ASN A 146 -0.51 -1.82 -10.84
N ALA A 147 -1.24 -1.02 -11.63
CA ALA A 147 -0.93 0.40 -11.79
C ALA A 147 -1.05 1.18 -10.48
N GLU A 148 -2.13 0.94 -9.72
CA GLU A 148 -2.37 1.57 -8.42
C GLU A 148 -1.30 1.18 -7.39
N LEU A 149 -0.95 -0.10 -7.29
CA LEU A 149 0.09 -0.59 -6.38
C LEU A 149 1.49 -0.08 -6.75
N ASN A 150 1.80 0.06 -8.05
CA ASN A 150 3.06 0.67 -8.48
C ASN A 150 3.14 2.15 -8.09
N ALA A 151 2.03 2.89 -8.20
CA ALA A 151 1.97 4.27 -7.75
C ALA A 151 2.19 4.39 -6.24
N ILE A 152 1.55 3.52 -5.44
CA ILE A 152 1.78 3.44 -3.99
C ILE A 152 3.24 3.10 -3.68
N GLY A 153 3.83 2.13 -4.40
CA GLY A 153 5.23 1.78 -4.26
C GLY A 153 6.16 2.98 -4.47
N ALA A 154 5.88 3.81 -5.47
CA ALA A 154 6.63 5.05 -5.70
C ALA A 154 6.48 6.06 -4.54
N GLN A 155 5.27 6.20 -3.98
CA GLN A 155 5.04 7.06 -2.81
C GLN A 155 5.80 6.58 -1.57
N ILE A 156 5.82 5.27 -1.31
CA ILE A 156 6.57 4.68 -0.20
C ILE A 156 8.08 4.93 -0.36
N GLN A 157 8.61 4.79 -1.59
CA GLN A 157 10.03 5.11 -1.86
C GLN A 157 10.34 6.59 -1.61
N GLN A 158 9.45 7.50 -2.01
CA GLN A 158 9.60 8.92 -1.74
C GLN A 158 9.61 9.21 -0.22
N ILE A 159 8.68 8.62 0.53
CA ILE A 159 8.64 8.72 1.99
C ILE A 159 9.95 8.21 2.60
N GLY A 160 10.46 7.07 2.13
CA GLY A 160 11.76 6.53 2.54
C GLY A 160 12.94 7.49 2.30
N ALA A 161 12.95 8.18 1.15
CA ALA A 161 13.94 9.20 0.85
C ALA A 161 13.83 10.42 1.79
N GLU A 162 12.62 10.82 2.16
CA GLU A 162 12.37 11.91 3.12
C GLU A 162 12.90 11.53 4.52
N TYR A 163 12.66 10.30 5.01
CA TYR A 163 13.28 9.80 6.24
C TYR A 163 14.81 9.84 6.17
N ALA A 164 15.39 9.37 5.07
CA ALA A 164 16.84 9.39 4.89
C ALA A 164 17.40 10.82 4.89
N GLY A 165 16.64 11.79 4.37
CA GLY A 165 16.97 13.22 4.43
C GLY A 165 17.04 13.75 5.87
N LEU A 166 16.08 13.39 6.71
CA LEU A 166 16.07 13.79 8.13
C LEU A 166 17.25 13.22 8.91
N SER A 167 17.68 12.00 8.62
CA SER A 167 18.84 11.38 9.29
C SER A 167 20.17 12.11 9.03
N LYS A 168 20.24 12.93 7.96
CA LYS A 168 21.43 13.68 7.56
C LYS A 168 21.48 15.10 8.14
N GLN A 169 20.42 15.55 8.81
CA GLN A 169 20.40 16.85 9.49
C GLN A 169 21.36 16.83 10.68
N LYS A 170 22.37 17.72 10.67
CA LYS A 170 23.27 17.93 11.80
C LYS A 170 22.65 18.95 12.75
N PHE A 171 22.56 18.59 14.03
CA PHE A 171 21.93 19.40 15.09
C PHE A 171 22.84 20.49 15.69
N ALA A 172 23.98 20.83 15.07
CA ALA A 172 24.89 21.87 15.58
C ALA A 172 25.81 22.44 14.48
N PRO A 173 26.20 23.73 14.56
CA PRO A 173 27.23 24.29 13.69
C PRO A 173 28.61 23.68 14.02
N GLN A 174 29.39 23.36 12.98
CA GLN A 174 30.82 23.10 13.17
C GLN A 174 31.47 24.40 13.66
N ARG A 175 32.08 24.37 14.85
CA ARG A 175 32.96 25.47 15.27
C ARG A 175 34.06 25.63 14.21
N PRO A 176 34.36 26.84 13.73
CA PRO A 176 35.62 27.08 13.05
C PRO A 176 36.75 26.74 14.03
N ARG A 177 37.74 25.99 13.56
CA ARG A 177 39.01 25.81 14.28
C ARG A 177 39.81 27.10 14.22
#